data_AF-A0A835XGG8-F1
#
_entry.id   AF-A0A835XGG8-F1
#
_cell.length_a   1.000
_cell.length_b   1.000
_cell.length_c   1.000
_cell.angle_alpha   90.00
_cell.angle_beta   90.00
_cell.angle_gamma   90.00
#
_symmetry.space_group_name_H-M   'P 1'
#
loop_
_entity.id
_entity.type
_entity.pdbx_description
1 polymer ?
#
loop_
_entity_poly.entity_id
_entity_poly.type
_entity_poly.pdbx_seq_one_letter_code
_entity_poly.pdbx_strand_id
1 'polypeptide(L)'
;MLARFPLRPHAPLCWSDPRAASRAGGPPPAGARCALCNKGAGEVRLMHTPCCAQVVCDNAEEYQLMSYSREFCSRSHERYTLCGYHGLERHCDRGPDWRHCPACAGRDGRPGRDEADRVWRGLNPYNYCPLLEADAPRHALCATCDACKGKFIPGAEGSVRGPRGLRCLPCAGP
;
A
#
# COMPACT_ATOMS: atom_id res chain seq x y z
N MET A 1 11.97 4.75 15.10
CA MET A 1 10.74 4.91 14.27
C MET A 1 9.52 4.24 14.88
N LEU A 2 9.61 3.01 15.40
CA LEU A 2 8.46 2.29 16.02
C LEU A 2 7.88 2.98 17.27
N ALA A 3 8.68 3.75 18.03
CA ALA A 3 8.21 4.55 19.16
C ALA A 3 7.29 5.72 18.76
N ARG A 4 7.36 6.18 17.50
CA ARG A 4 6.53 7.27 16.96
C ARG A 4 5.22 6.77 16.32
N PHE A 5 5.17 5.47 15.98
CA PHE A 5 4.03 4.81 15.36
C PHE A 5 3.87 3.41 15.99
N PRO A 6 3.36 3.31 17.23
CA PRO A 6 3.14 2.02 17.87
C PRO A 6 2.16 1.20 17.02
N LEU A 7 2.52 -0.06 16.76
CA LEU A 7 1.63 -1.02 16.12
C LEU A 7 0.38 -1.15 17.00
N ARG A 8 -0.73 -0.55 16.55
CA ARG A 8 -2.00 -0.66 17.26
C ARG A 8 -2.49 -2.10 17.11
N PRO A 9 -3.07 -2.72 18.16
CA PRO A 9 -3.78 -3.97 17.98
C PRO A 9 -4.78 -3.77 16.84
N HIS A 10 -4.79 -4.70 15.89
CA HIS A 10 -5.63 -4.60 14.71
C HIS A 10 -7.06 -4.31 15.16
N ALA A 11 -7.55 -3.10 14.87
CA ALA A 11 -8.98 -2.86 14.84
C ALA A 11 -9.59 -3.98 13.99
N PRO A 12 -10.80 -4.49 14.33
CA PRO A 12 -11.45 -5.51 13.52
C PRO A 12 -11.29 -5.13 12.05
N LEU A 13 -10.68 -6.04 11.29
CA LEU A 13 -10.24 -5.80 9.93
C LEU A 13 -11.41 -5.15 9.18
N CYS A 14 -11.15 -4.10 8.40
CA CYS A 14 -12.18 -3.22 7.81
C CYS A 14 -13.29 -3.96 7.03
N TRP A 15 -13.09 -5.23 6.69
CA TRP A 15 -14.04 -6.10 6.00
C TRP A 15 -14.96 -6.92 6.92
N SER A 16 -14.60 -7.12 8.19
CA SER A 16 -15.43 -7.87 9.15
C SER A 16 -16.46 -7.00 9.87
N ASP A 17 -16.32 -5.67 9.78
CA ASP A 17 -17.33 -4.73 10.25
C ASP A 17 -18.23 -4.25 9.08
N PRO A 18 -19.47 -4.76 8.95
CA PRO A 18 -20.43 -4.29 7.94
C PRO A 18 -20.76 -2.80 8.07
N ARG A 19 -20.41 -2.14 9.19
CA ARG A 19 -20.56 -0.68 9.39
C ARG A 19 -19.42 0.15 8.80
N ALA A 20 -18.30 -0.47 8.43
CA ALA A 20 -17.19 0.23 7.79
C ALA A 20 -17.57 0.67 6.36
N ALA A 21 -18.25 -0.21 5.61
CA ALA A 21 -18.73 0.08 4.26
C ALA A 21 -19.74 1.26 4.23
N SER A 22 -20.60 1.38 5.24
CA SER A 22 -21.57 2.48 5.34
C SER A 22 -20.96 3.83 5.75
N ARG A 23 -19.70 3.86 6.21
CA ARG A 23 -18.96 5.09 6.56
C ARG A 23 -18.17 5.69 5.41
N ALA A 24 -17.90 4.93 4.34
CA ALA A 24 -17.01 5.36 3.25
C ALA A 24 -17.51 6.59 2.46
N GLY A 25 -18.78 6.97 2.58
CA GLY A 25 -19.35 8.17 1.94
C GLY A 25 -19.71 9.31 2.90
N GLY A 26 -19.50 9.14 4.20
CA GLY A 26 -19.81 10.16 5.21
C GLY A 26 -18.62 11.08 5.52
N PRO A 27 -18.86 12.30 6.04
CA PRO A 27 -17.78 13.11 6.58
C PRO A 27 -17.13 12.38 7.77
N PRO A 28 -15.80 12.52 7.96
CA PRO A 28 -15.13 11.98 9.14
C PRO A 28 -15.77 12.47 10.45
N PRO A 29 -15.83 11.63 11.49
CA PRO A 29 -16.46 12.02 12.74
C PRO A 29 -15.75 13.20 13.42
N ALA A 30 -16.48 13.97 14.23
CA ALA A 30 -15.90 15.06 15.00
C ALA A 30 -14.76 14.54 15.89
N GLY A 31 -13.61 15.22 15.87
CA GLY A 31 -12.39 14.80 16.60
C GLY A 31 -11.60 13.68 15.94
N ALA A 32 -11.98 13.25 14.72
CA ALA A 32 -11.19 12.28 13.97
C ALA A 32 -9.77 12.78 13.68
N ARG A 33 -8.86 11.83 13.59
CA ARG A 33 -7.45 12.04 13.24
C ARG A 33 -7.05 11.11 12.12
N CYS A 34 -6.15 11.56 11.27
CA CYS A 34 -5.54 10.74 10.24
C CYS A 34 -4.88 9.51 10.85
N ALA A 35 -5.24 8.32 10.38
CA ALA A 35 -4.70 7.05 10.87
C ALA A 35 -3.19 6.89 10.58
N LEU A 36 -2.65 7.64 9.62
CA LEU A 36 -1.25 7.54 9.18
C LEU A 36 -0.33 8.57 9.84
N CYS A 37 -0.77 9.82 9.96
CA CYS A 37 0.06 10.91 10.48
C CYS A 37 -0.48 11.56 11.76
N ASN A 38 -1.66 11.13 12.24
CA ASN A 38 -2.32 11.60 13.47
C ASN A 38 -2.77 13.07 13.49
N LYS A 39 -2.65 13.80 12.36
CA LYS A 39 -3.20 15.15 12.20
C LYS A 39 -4.72 15.15 12.33
N GLY A 40 -5.27 16.13 13.03
CA GLY A 40 -6.72 16.30 13.20
C GLY A 40 -7.36 17.17 12.12
N ALA A 41 -8.69 17.25 12.13
CA ALA A 41 -9.48 18.08 11.20
C ALA A 41 -9.17 19.59 11.27
N GLY A 42 -8.56 20.07 12.37
CA GLY A 42 -8.08 21.46 12.48
C GLY A 42 -6.73 21.72 11.82
N GLU A 43 -6.00 20.69 11.40
CA GLU A 43 -4.68 20.79 10.76
C GLU A 43 -4.73 20.45 9.27
N VAL A 44 -5.65 19.57 8.87
CA VAL A 44 -5.77 19.07 7.50
C VAL A 44 -7.20 18.61 7.22
N ARG A 45 -7.62 18.71 5.96
CA ARG A 45 -8.86 18.07 5.51
C ARG A 45 -8.73 16.55 5.63
N LEU A 46 -9.79 15.88 6.07
CA LEU A 46 -9.82 14.44 6.27
C LEU A 46 -10.86 13.79 5.35
N MET A 47 -10.59 12.56 4.93
CA MET A 47 -11.48 11.71 4.13
C MET A 47 -11.46 10.27 4.63
N HIS A 48 -12.46 9.49 4.25
CA HIS A 48 -12.41 8.04 4.36
C HIS A 48 -11.76 7.42 3.12
N THR A 49 -10.87 6.46 3.29
CA THR A 49 -10.36 5.66 2.17
C THR A 49 -11.48 4.79 1.60
N PRO A 50 -11.59 4.64 0.26
CA PRO A 50 -12.64 3.82 -0.34
C PRO A 50 -12.45 2.32 -0.07
N CYS A 51 -11.20 1.86 0.14
CA CYS A 51 -10.88 0.45 0.29
C CYS A 51 -11.03 -0.10 1.72
N CYS A 52 -10.70 0.69 2.75
CA CYS A 52 -10.72 0.23 4.15
C CYS A 52 -11.46 1.17 5.11
N ALA A 53 -12.13 2.20 4.57
CA ALA A 53 -12.89 3.20 5.31
C ALA A 53 -12.11 3.91 6.44
N GLN A 54 -10.79 3.94 6.34
CA GLN A 54 -9.94 4.60 7.33
C GLN A 54 -9.88 6.09 7.09
N VAL A 55 -9.84 6.86 8.18
CA VAL A 55 -9.71 8.31 8.09
C VAL A 55 -8.26 8.67 7.78
N VAL A 56 -8.03 9.36 6.67
CA VAL A 56 -6.71 9.82 6.21
C VAL A 56 -6.78 11.28 5.77
N CYS A 57 -5.62 11.92 5.59
CA CYS A 57 -5.56 13.25 4.99
C CYS A 57 -6.12 13.23 3.57
N ASP A 58 -6.99 14.18 3.27
CA ASP A 58 -7.55 14.46 1.95
C ASP A 58 -6.72 15.52 1.23
N ASN A 59 -5.47 15.16 0.90
CA ASN A 59 -4.49 16.08 0.33
C ASN A 59 -3.81 15.54 -0.93
N ALA A 60 -4.36 14.50 -1.56
CA ALA A 60 -3.75 13.88 -2.74
C ALA A 60 -3.58 14.87 -3.91
N GLU A 61 -4.47 15.84 -4.03
CA GLU A 61 -4.48 16.86 -5.09
C GLU A 61 -3.35 17.89 -4.95
N GLU A 62 -2.79 18.05 -3.76
CA GLU A 62 -1.64 18.93 -3.50
C GLU A 62 -0.32 18.30 -3.96
N TYR A 63 -0.34 17.04 -4.41
CA TYR A 63 0.86 16.33 -4.86
C TYR A 63 1.41 16.92 -6.17
N GLN A 64 2.66 17.37 -6.12
CA GLN A 64 3.39 17.73 -7.33
C GLN A 64 4.00 16.49 -8.00
N LEU A 65 3.70 16.30 -9.29
CA LEU A 65 4.24 15.20 -10.10
C LEU A 65 5.77 15.22 -10.06
N MET A 66 6.39 14.04 -10.00
CA MET A 66 7.85 13.86 -9.92
C MET A 66 8.52 14.36 -8.61
N SER A 67 7.77 14.86 -7.63
CA SER A 67 8.34 15.20 -6.31
C SER A 67 8.72 13.98 -5.48
N TYR A 68 8.16 12.80 -5.80
CA TYR A 68 8.26 11.56 -5.00
C TYR A 68 7.90 11.71 -3.52
N SER A 69 7.25 12.81 -3.12
CA SER A 69 6.86 13.07 -1.74
C SER A 69 5.91 11.99 -1.22
N ARG A 70 6.10 11.65 0.06
CA ARG A 70 5.30 10.66 0.80
C ARG A 70 4.40 11.31 1.86
N GLU A 71 4.30 12.63 1.88
CA GLU A 71 3.52 13.40 2.86
C GLU A 71 2.01 13.37 2.62
N PHE A 72 1.60 12.84 1.47
CA PHE A 72 0.21 12.76 1.02
C PHE A 72 -0.39 11.41 1.42
N CYS A 73 -1.11 11.39 2.55
CA CYS A 73 -1.48 10.14 3.23
C CYS A 73 -2.41 9.26 2.39
N SER A 74 -3.48 9.83 1.80
CA SER A 74 -4.41 9.09 0.94
C SER A 74 -3.70 8.54 -0.31
N ARG A 75 -2.91 9.37 -0.98
CA ARG A 75 -2.13 8.97 -2.16
C ARG A 75 -1.08 7.90 -1.85
N SER A 76 -0.33 8.06 -0.75
CA SER A 76 0.67 7.08 -0.32
C SER A 76 0.03 5.74 0.04
N HIS A 77 -1.14 5.78 0.69
CA HIS A 77 -1.94 4.58 0.96
C HIS A 77 -2.36 3.87 -0.34
N GLU A 78 -2.94 4.61 -1.28
CA GLU A 78 -3.39 4.09 -2.58
C GLU A 78 -2.23 3.49 -3.39
N ARG A 79 -1.13 4.25 -3.52
CA ARG A 79 -0.03 3.91 -4.42
C ARG A 79 0.92 2.85 -3.87
N TYR A 80 1.13 2.78 -2.55
CA TYR A 80 2.21 1.98 -1.96
C TYR A 80 1.73 0.77 -1.16
N THR A 81 0.43 0.53 -1.07
CA THR A 81 -0.12 -0.58 -0.27
C THR A 81 -0.97 -1.50 -1.12
N LEU A 82 -1.06 -2.78 -0.75
CA LEU A 82 -2.01 -3.69 -1.41
C LEU A 82 -3.46 -3.37 -1.01
N CYS A 83 -3.69 -2.83 0.19
CA CYS A 83 -5.02 -2.39 0.62
C CYS A 83 -5.57 -1.27 -0.26
N GLY A 84 -4.76 -0.26 -0.59
CA GLY A 84 -5.14 0.85 -1.46
C GLY A 84 -5.24 0.46 -2.92
N TYR A 85 -4.40 -0.48 -3.35
CA TYR A 85 -4.31 -0.92 -4.75
C TYR A 85 -5.37 -1.97 -5.12
N HIS A 86 -5.85 -2.74 -4.14
CA HIS A 86 -6.86 -3.78 -4.35
C HIS A 86 -8.18 -3.22 -4.87
N GLY A 87 -8.77 -3.88 -5.86
CA GLY A 87 -10.01 -3.46 -6.51
C GLY A 87 -9.86 -2.31 -7.54
N LEU A 88 -8.69 -1.66 -7.62
CA LEU A 88 -8.39 -0.67 -8.67
C LEU A 88 -7.91 -1.33 -9.97
N GLU A 89 -7.16 -2.42 -9.86
CA GLU A 89 -6.73 -3.20 -11.01
C GLU A 89 -7.83 -4.13 -11.51
N ARG A 90 -7.92 -4.28 -12.84
CA ARG A 90 -8.86 -5.18 -13.53
C ARG A 90 -8.75 -6.67 -13.14
N HIS A 91 -7.74 -7.03 -12.36
CA HIS A 91 -7.39 -8.42 -12.05
C HIS A 91 -7.60 -8.76 -10.59
N CYS A 92 -7.83 -7.76 -9.73
CA CYS A 92 -8.26 -7.99 -8.37
C CYS A 92 -9.71 -8.47 -8.35
N ASP A 93 -10.03 -9.39 -7.44
CA ASP A 93 -11.44 -9.64 -7.13
C ASP A 93 -12.06 -8.40 -6.47
N ARG A 94 -13.39 -8.38 -6.39
CA ARG A 94 -14.15 -7.34 -5.66
C ARG A 94 -14.30 -7.67 -4.18
N GLY A 95 -13.56 -8.66 -3.69
CA GLY A 95 -13.57 -9.03 -2.28
C GLY A 95 -13.04 -7.87 -1.42
N PRO A 96 -13.38 -7.84 -0.13
CA PRO A 96 -12.97 -6.73 0.72
C PRO A 96 -11.56 -6.92 1.31
N ASP A 97 -10.97 -8.12 1.26
CA ASP A 97 -9.64 -8.41 1.78
C ASP A 97 -8.67 -8.88 0.67
N TRP A 98 -7.72 -8.00 0.35
CA TRP A 98 -6.68 -8.24 -0.64
C TRP A 98 -5.79 -9.45 -0.30
N ARG A 99 -5.69 -9.88 0.96
CA ARG A 99 -4.84 -11.03 1.36
C ARG A 99 -5.40 -12.36 0.84
N HIS A 100 -6.71 -12.43 0.64
CA HIS A 100 -7.38 -13.59 0.05
C HIS A 100 -7.43 -13.52 -1.49
N CYS A 101 -7.21 -12.34 -2.07
CA CYS A 101 -7.23 -12.14 -3.52
C CYS A 101 -6.04 -12.85 -4.19
N PRO A 102 -6.27 -13.85 -5.09
CA PRO A 102 -5.20 -14.56 -5.76
C PRO A 102 -4.27 -13.65 -6.58
N ALA A 103 -4.80 -12.60 -7.20
CA ALA A 103 -4.03 -11.65 -7.97
C ALA A 103 -3.14 -10.72 -7.11
N CYS A 104 -3.61 -10.35 -5.93
CA CYS A 104 -2.81 -9.60 -4.95
C CYS A 104 -1.73 -10.48 -4.32
N ALA A 105 -2.00 -11.78 -4.16
CA ALA A 105 -1.05 -12.75 -3.64
C ALA A 105 -0.02 -13.24 -4.67
N GLY A 106 -0.14 -12.85 -5.95
CA GLY A 106 0.73 -13.34 -7.03
C GLY A 106 0.49 -14.81 -7.40
N ARG A 107 -0.70 -15.34 -7.07
CA ARG A 107 -1.11 -16.74 -7.33
C ARG A 107 -1.97 -16.89 -8.60
N ASP A 108 -2.21 -15.82 -9.34
CA ASP A 108 -3.05 -15.80 -10.55
C ASP A 108 -2.28 -16.15 -11.84
N GLY A 109 -0.99 -16.50 -11.73
CA GLY A 109 -0.14 -16.90 -12.84
C GLY A 109 0.30 -15.77 -13.76
N ARG A 110 0.00 -14.50 -13.42
CA ARG A 110 0.33 -13.35 -14.27
C ARG A 110 1.72 -12.80 -13.97
N PRO A 111 2.51 -12.44 -15.01
CA PRO A 111 3.77 -11.75 -14.81
C PRO A 111 3.49 -10.31 -14.34
N GLY A 112 4.19 -9.86 -13.29
CA GLY A 112 4.15 -8.44 -12.89
C GLY A 112 4.22 -8.17 -11.39
N ARG A 113 3.76 -9.12 -10.56
CA ARG A 113 3.89 -9.06 -9.09
C ARG A 113 4.78 -10.20 -8.62
N ASP A 114 6.04 -9.88 -8.35
CA ASP A 114 6.92 -10.80 -7.64
C ASP A 114 6.68 -10.71 -6.14
N GLU A 115 7.18 -11.71 -5.41
CA GLU A 115 7.08 -11.80 -3.96
C GLU A 115 7.62 -10.52 -3.26
N ALA A 116 8.65 -9.88 -3.85
CA ALA A 116 9.22 -8.66 -3.30
C ALA A 116 8.27 -7.47 -3.37
N ASP A 117 7.57 -7.26 -4.48
CA ASP A 117 6.51 -6.25 -4.57
C ASP A 117 5.36 -6.55 -3.60
N ARG A 118 4.93 -7.82 -3.51
CA ARG A 118 3.87 -8.24 -2.57
C ARG A 118 4.23 -7.91 -1.13
N VAL A 119 5.42 -8.32 -0.68
CA VAL A 119 5.87 -8.10 0.70
C VAL A 119 6.12 -6.63 0.95
N TRP A 120 6.73 -5.90 0.00
CA TRP A 120 6.97 -4.47 0.14
C TRP A 120 5.67 -3.66 0.28
N ARG A 121 4.65 -3.93 -0.55
CA ARG A 121 3.33 -3.26 -0.47
C ARG A 121 2.50 -3.74 0.72
N GLY A 122 2.56 -5.04 1.00
CA GLY A 122 1.84 -5.68 2.08
C GLY A 122 2.27 -5.19 3.45
N LEU A 123 3.57 -5.00 3.67
CA LEU A 123 4.15 -4.52 4.93
C LEU A 123 4.40 -3.00 4.97
N ASN A 124 3.99 -2.28 3.93
CA ASN A 124 4.24 -0.85 3.85
C ASN A 124 3.58 -0.11 5.04
N PRO A 125 4.24 0.85 5.71
CA PRO A 125 3.67 1.56 6.86
C PRO A 125 2.41 2.38 6.54
N TYR A 126 2.12 2.64 5.26
CA TYR A 126 0.85 3.24 4.86
C TYR A 126 -0.31 2.24 4.87
N ASN A 127 -0.06 0.95 5.10
CA ASN A 127 -1.06 -0.10 5.03
C ASN A 127 -1.76 -0.28 6.38
N TYR A 128 -3.08 -0.07 6.39
CA TYR A 128 -3.89 -0.30 7.59
C TYR A 128 -4.29 -1.77 7.78
N CYS A 129 -4.26 -2.55 6.69
CA CYS A 129 -4.43 -3.99 6.70
C CYS A 129 -3.13 -4.64 6.26
N PRO A 130 -2.06 -4.61 7.09
CA PRO A 130 -0.77 -5.12 6.69
C PRO A 130 -0.81 -6.63 6.47
N LEU A 131 0.15 -7.11 5.67
CA LEU A 131 0.44 -8.53 5.52
C LEU A 131 0.75 -9.12 6.90
N LEU A 132 0.22 -10.30 7.20
CA LEU A 132 0.50 -10.99 8.45
C LEU A 132 1.90 -11.59 8.38
N GLU A 133 2.56 -11.73 9.54
CA GLU A 133 3.89 -12.33 9.62
C GLU A 133 3.95 -13.73 8.99
N ALA A 134 2.89 -14.53 9.20
CA ALA A 134 2.76 -15.86 8.59
C ALA A 134 2.73 -15.84 7.05
N ASP A 135 2.31 -14.72 6.45
CA ASP A 135 2.21 -14.53 5.01
C ASP A 135 3.42 -13.80 4.40
N ALA A 136 4.41 -13.44 5.22
CA ALA A 136 5.62 -12.71 4.82
C ALA A 136 6.87 -13.61 4.87
N PRO A 137 7.22 -14.32 3.78
CA PRO A 137 8.37 -15.20 3.78
C PRO A 137 9.67 -14.46 4.10
N ARG A 138 10.56 -15.10 4.87
CA ARG A 138 11.86 -14.51 5.21
C ARG A 138 12.68 -14.23 3.95
N HIS A 139 13.36 -13.08 3.93
CA HIS A 139 14.20 -12.61 2.81
C HIS A 139 13.44 -12.33 1.49
N ALA A 140 12.12 -12.19 1.55
CA ALA A 140 11.29 -11.97 0.37
C ALA A 140 11.31 -10.54 -0.18
N LEU A 141 11.89 -9.56 0.54
CA LEU A 141 11.95 -8.16 0.11
C LEU A 141 12.90 -7.90 -1.08
N CYS A 142 13.76 -8.85 -1.42
CA CYS A 142 14.75 -8.70 -2.48
C CYS A 142 14.30 -9.37 -3.77
N ALA A 143 14.30 -8.62 -4.86
CA ALA A 143 14.23 -9.15 -6.21
C ALA A 143 15.63 -9.43 -6.79
N THR A 144 15.69 -10.16 -7.90
CA THR A 144 16.91 -10.38 -8.67
C THR A 144 16.83 -9.59 -9.98
N CYS A 145 17.88 -8.84 -10.30
CA CYS A 145 17.97 -8.11 -11.56
C CYS A 145 18.19 -9.08 -12.73
N ASP A 146 17.39 -8.99 -13.78
CA ASP A 146 17.51 -9.87 -14.94
C ASP A 146 18.80 -9.64 -15.75
N ALA A 147 19.42 -8.46 -15.64
CA ALA A 147 20.66 -8.10 -16.32
C ALA A 147 21.92 -8.51 -15.54
N CYS A 148 22.14 -7.93 -14.35
CA CYS A 148 23.38 -8.15 -13.57
C CYS A 148 23.28 -9.30 -12.55
N LYS A 149 22.10 -9.91 -12.39
CA LYS A 149 21.80 -10.95 -11.38
C LYS A 149 21.96 -10.51 -9.92
N GLY A 150 22.26 -9.24 -9.67
CA GLY A 150 22.31 -8.65 -8.32
C GLY A 150 20.96 -8.64 -7.62
N LYS A 151 20.98 -8.66 -6.29
CA LYS A 151 19.79 -8.50 -5.43
C LYS A 151 19.54 -7.02 -5.15
N PHE A 152 18.28 -6.61 -5.14
CA PHE A 152 17.87 -5.25 -4.79
C PHE A 152 16.42 -5.25 -4.28
N ILE A 153 16.01 -4.19 -3.59
CA ILE A 153 14.66 -3.98 -3.06
C ILE A 153 13.91 -3.04 -4.02
N PRO A 154 13.00 -3.53 -4.89
CA PRO A 154 12.40 -2.74 -5.96
C PRO A 154 11.71 -1.46 -5.50
N GLY A 155 11.00 -1.53 -4.36
CA GLY A 155 10.26 -0.40 -3.81
C GLY A 155 11.11 0.62 -3.05
N ALA A 156 12.39 0.34 -2.80
CA ALA A 156 13.32 1.24 -2.11
C ALA A 156 14.43 1.77 -3.01
N GLU A 157 15.02 0.90 -3.84
CA GLU A 157 16.21 1.19 -4.65
C GLU A 157 15.88 1.63 -6.09
N GLY A 158 14.61 1.55 -6.49
CA GLY A 158 14.17 1.89 -7.84
C GLY A 158 14.40 0.76 -8.84
N SER A 159 13.45 0.57 -9.74
CA SER A 159 13.51 -0.48 -10.75
C SER A 159 12.61 -0.18 -11.93
N VAL A 160 12.90 -0.86 -13.05
CA VAL A 160 12.09 -0.81 -14.26
C VAL A 160 11.72 -2.22 -14.66
N ARG A 161 10.43 -2.46 -14.88
CA ARG A 161 9.91 -3.67 -15.51
C ARG A 161 9.58 -3.35 -16.97
N GLY A 162 10.13 -4.12 -17.89
CA GLY A 162 9.88 -3.96 -19.33
C GLY A 162 10.05 -5.27 -20.10
N PRO A 163 10.16 -5.23 -21.43
CA PRO A 163 10.31 -6.43 -22.27
C PRO A 163 11.54 -7.27 -21.93
N ARG A 164 12.58 -6.65 -21.33
CA ARG A 164 13.81 -7.32 -20.87
C ARG A 164 13.73 -7.81 -19.42
N GLY A 165 12.53 -7.91 -18.86
CA GLY A 165 12.31 -8.30 -17.47
C GLY A 165 12.43 -7.15 -16.47
N LEU A 166 12.67 -7.51 -15.21
CA LEU A 166 12.84 -6.61 -14.08
C LEU A 166 14.32 -6.25 -13.92
N ARG A 167 14.64 -4.95 -13.97
CA ARG A 167 16.00 -4.44 -13.85
C ARG A 167 16.12 -3.42 -12.72
N CYS A 168 17.20 -3.52 -11.94
CA CYS A 168 17.55 -2.51 -10.96
C CYS A 168 17.88 -1.18 -11.66
N LEU A 169 17.75 -0.06 -10.93
CA LEU A 169 17.98 1.28 -11.49
C LEU A 169 19.33 1.43 -12.24
N PRO A 170 20.47 0.91 -11.75
CA PRO A 170 21.74 0.97 -12.49
C PRO A 170 21.71 0.25 -13.84
N CYS A 171 20.98 -0.87 -13.95
CA CYS A 171 20.87 -1.64 -15.19
C CYS A 171 19.69 -1.22 -16.06
N ALA A 172 18.80 -0.36 -15.55
CA ALA A 172 17.69 0.18 -16.30
C ALA A 172 18.18 1.14 -17.40
N GLY A 173 19.31 1.83 -17.16
CA GLY A 173 19.91 2.82 -18.05
C GLY A 173 19.09 4.12 -18.13
N PRO A 174 19.66 5.21 -18.68
CA PRO A 174 18.87 6.29 -19.27
C PRO A 174 18.08 5.78 -20.49
#